data_AF-A0A1I1UG81-F1
#
_entry.id   AF-A0A1I1UG81-F1
#
_cell.length_a   1.000
_cell.length_b   1.000
_cell.length_c   1.000
_cell.angle_alpha   90.00
_cell.angle_beta   90.00
_cell.angle_gamma   90.00
#
_symmetry.space_group_name_H-M   'P 1'
#
loop_
_entity.id
_entity.type
_entity.pdbx_description
1 polymer ?
#
loop_
_entity_poly.entity_id
_entity_poly.type
_entity_poly.pdbx_seq_one_letter_code
_entity_poly.pdbx_strand_id
1 'polypeptide(L)'
;MTSTHPEPFELDSDTAESYRHEITGALNSVVRACADIARDHSHRGFWTPTGTDNPTPDHHLLIELARTTVLNKLRMVLKCADTIAHSIELDEHRRRARHERIQSRRQGE
;
A
#
# COMPACT_ATOMS: atom_id res chain seq x y z
N MET A 1 29.11 20.60 0.52
CA MET A 1 28.27 19.46 0.07
C MET A 1 26.95 20.05 -0.41
N THR A 2 26.88 20.44 -1.68
CA THR A 2 25.66 20.92 -2.31
C THR A 2 24.81 19.70 -2.64
N SER A 3 23.73 19.49 -1.87
CA SER A 3 22.69 18.53 -2.19
C SER A 3 22.07 18.95 -3.51
N THR A 4 22.47 18.29 -4.60
CA THR A 4 21.85 18.41 -5.91
C THR A 4 20.50 17.70 -5.83
N HIS A 5 19.54 18.32 -5.16
CA HIS A 5 18.15 17.94 -5.32
C HIS A 5 17.79 18.39 -6.74
N PRO A 6 17.55 17.47 -7.70
CA PRO A 6 17.09 17.90 -9.01
C PRO A 6 15.78 18.68 -8.80
N GLU A 7 15.69 19.83 -9.46
CA GLU A 7 14.49 20.67 -9.52
C GLU A 7 13.25 19.76 -9.65
N PRO A 8 12.19 19.98 -8.85
CA PRO A 8 11.02 19.14 -8.92
C PRO A 8 10.45 19.22 -10.33
N PHE A 9 10.47 18.09 -11.04
CA PHE A 9 9.67 17.92 -12.24
C PHE A 9 8.21 18.13 -11.82
N GLU A 10 7.64 19.30 -12.16
CA GLU A 10 6.25 19.59 -11.89
C GLU A 10 5.40 18.56 -12.64
N LEU A 11 4.77 17.66 -11.88
CA LEU A 11 3.75 16.78 -12.43
C LEU A 11 2.63 17.65 -12.98
N ASP A 12 2.14 17.32 -14.17
CA ASP A 12 0.89 17.91 -14.64
C ASP A 12 -0.21 17.67 -13.60
N SER A 13 -1.13 18.63 -13.46
CA SER A 13 -2.15 18.60 -12.40
C SER A 13 -3.01 17.34 -12.43
N ASP A 14 -3.25 16.81 -13.63
CA ASP A 14 -4.10 15.66 -13.87
C ASP A 14 -3.43 14.36 -13.38
N THR A 15 -2.13 14.19 -13.63
CA THR A 15 -1.36 13.06 -13.10
C THR A 15 -1.22 13.15 -11.60
N ALA A 16 -0.92 14.34 -11.07
CA ALA A 16 -0.83 14.53 -9.63
C ALA A 16 -2.15 14.17 -8.93
N GLU A 17 -3.29 14.55 -9.52
CA GLU A 17 -4.61 14.18 -9.02
C GLU A 17 -4.88 12.66 -9.14
N SER A 18 -4.51 12.04 -10.26
CA SER A 18 -4.62 10.59 -10.44
C SER A 18 -3.84 9.83 -9.36
N TYR A 19 -2.58 10.19 -9.12
CA TYR A 19 -1.75 9.57 -8.08
C TYR A 19 -2.34 9.76 -6.69
N ARG A 20 -2.83 10.97 -6.37
CA ARG A 20 -3.53 11.22 -5.10
C ARG A 20 -4.73 10.29 -4.95
N HIS A 21 -5.52 10.12 -6.00
CA HIS A 21 -6.71 9.27 -5.96
C HIS A 21 -6.36 7.80 -5.77
N GLU A 22 -5.35 7.30 -6.48
CA GLU A 22 -4.87 5.92 -6.36
C GLU A 22 -4.30 5.62 -4.98
N ILE A 23 -3.42 6.48 -4.45
CA ILE A 23 -2.86 6.34 -3.10
C ILE A 23 -3.96 6.37 -2.05
N THR A 24 -4.88 7.33 -2.17
CA THR A 24 -6.01 7.46 -1.24
C THR A 24 -6.90 6.22 -1.28
N GLY A 25 -7.20 5.70 -2.47
CA GLY A 25 -7.97 4.47 -2.65
C GLY A 25 -7.28 3.25 -2.03
N ALA A 26 -5.97 3.12 -2.23
CA ALA A 26 -5.16 2.05 -1.65
C ALA A 26 -5.17 2.10 -0.11
N LEU A 27 -4.88 3.27 0.48
CA LEU A 27 -4.85 3.44 1.93
C LEU A 27 -6.24 3.29 2.56
N ASN A 28 -7.28 3.80 1.92
CA ASN A 28 -8.67 3.58 2.36
C ASN A 28 -9.02 2.09 2.37
N SER A 29 -8.53 1.31 1.42
CA SER A 29 -8.74 -0.15 1.38
C SER A 29 -8.03 -0.84 2.55
N VAL A 30 -6.82 -0.43 2.91
CA VAL A 30 -6.10 -0.91 4.10
C VAL A 30 -6.88 -0.59 5.38
N VAL A 31 -7.32 0.66 5.54
CA VAL A 31 -8.11 1.10 6.71
C VAL A 31 -9.40 0.29 6.85
N ARG A 32 -10.12 0.08 5.74
CA ARG A 32 -11.35 -0.73 5.73
C ARG A 32 -11.07 -2.19 6.10
N ALA A 33 -10.01 -2.78 5.60
CA ALA A 33 -9.64 -4.15 5.95
C ALA A 33 -9.31 -4.29 7.44
N CYS A 34 -8.60 -3.32 8.03
CA CYS A 34 -8.36 -3.27 9.47
C CYS A 34 -9.67 -3.15 10.26
N ALA A 35 -10.60 -2.29 9.81
CA ALA A 35 -11.90 -2.13 10.45
C ALA A 35 -12.74 -3.42 10.39
N ASP A 36 -12.76 -4.12 9.26
CA ASP A 36 -13.44 -5.41 9.13
C ASP A 36 -12.84 -6.46 10.07
N ILE A 37 -11.51 -6.55 10.14
CA ILE A 37 -10.82 -7.49 11.04
C ILE A 37 -11.16 -7.20 12.50
N ALA A 38 -11.15 -5.92 12.89
CA ALA A 38 -11.51 -5.53 14.25
C ALA A 38 -12.97 -5.87 14.55
N ARG A 39 -13.89 -5.62 13.62
CA ARG A 39 -15.31 -5.93 13.76
C ARG A 39 -15.58 -7.43 13.87
N ASP A 40 -14.96 -8.21 13.00
CA ASP A 40 -15.33 -9.62 12.78
C ASP A 40 -14.55 -10.57 13.71
N HIS A 41 -13.34 -10.18 14.14
CA HIS A 41 -12.44 -11.04 14.92
C HIS A 41 -12.03 -10.44 16.26
N SER A 42 -12.54 -9.27 16.66
CA SER A 42 -12.29 -8.71 17.98
C SER A 42 -13.57 -8.53 18.78
N HIS A 43 -13.60 -9.05 20.00
CA HIS A 43 -14.66 -8.82 20.97
C HIS A 43 -14.10 -8.01 22.14
N ARG A 44 -14.70 -6.85 22.43
CA ARG A 44 -14.26 -5.94 23.52
C ARG A 44 -12.75 -5.61 23.47
N GLY A 45 -12.18 -5.53 22.28
CA GLY A 45 -10.76 -5.24 22.07
C GLY A 45 -9.82 -6.45 22.17
N PHE A 46 -10.34 -7.67 22.37
CA PHE A 46 -9.56 -8.90 22.36
C PHE A 46 -9.84 -9.72 21.10
N TRP A 47 -8.77 -10.20 20.47
CA TRP A 47 -8.90 -11.15 19.37
C TRP A 47 -9.59 -12.42 19.87
N THR A 48 -10.65 -12.82 19.16
CA THR A 48 -11.45 -14.01 19.48
C THR A 48 -11.42 -14.94 18.26
N PRO A 49 -10.72 -16.08 18.33
CA PRO A 49 -10.69 -17.04 17.23
C PRO A 49 -12.10 -17.61 16.99
N THR A 50 -12.58 -17.51 15.76
CA THR A 50 -13.86 -18.12 15.35
C THR A 50 -13.66 -19.59 15.01
N GLY A 51 -14.60 -20.46 15.37
CA GLY A 51 -14.58 -21.88 14.99
C GLY A 51 -13.84 -22.80 15.95
N THR A 52 -13.58 -22.36 17.18
CA THR A 52 -13.09 -23.23 18.25
C THR A 52 -14.26 -23.65 19.14
N ASP A 53 -14.82 -24.84 18.90
CA ASP A 53 -15.76 -25.47 19.85
C ASP A 53 -15.05 -25.95 21.14
N ASN A 54 -13.71 -25.94 21.10
CA ASN A 54 -12.86 -26.28 22.23
C ASN A 54 -12.72 -25.05 23.18
N PRO A 55 -13.09 -25.16 24.46
CA PRO A 55 -12.95 -24.09 25.45
C PRO A 55 -11.49 -23.71 25.75
N THR A 56 -10.52 -24.55 25.38
CA THR A 56 -9.08 -24.29 25.51
C THR A 56 -8.37 -24.70 24.22
N PRO A 57 -8.41 -23.86 23.16
CA PRO A 57 -7.74 -24.16 21.91
C PRO A 57 -6.22 -24.25 22.10
N ASP A 58 -5.60 -25.27 21.51
CA ASP A 58 -4.15 -25.41 21.50
C ASP A 58 -3.48 -24.26 20.72
N HIS A 59 -2.25 -23.91 21.12
CA HIS A 59 -1.49 -22.79 20.55
C HIS A 59 -1.23 -22.95 19.04
N HIS A 60 -1.06 -24.18 18.53
CA HIS A 60 -0.92 -24.42 17.10
C HIS A 60 -2.18 -24.00 16.32
N LEU A 61 -3.36 -24.36 16.83
CA LEU A 61 -4.64 -23.98 16.24
C LEU A 61 -4.84 -22.46 16.27
N LEU A 62 -4.49 -21.80 17.38
CA LEU A 62 -4.53 -20.34 17.48
C LEU A 62 -3.65 -19.66 16.44
N ILE A 63 -2.42 -20.17 16.22
CA ILE A 63 -1.51 -19.64 15.20
C ILE A 63 -2.10 -19.80 13.79
N GLU A 64 -2.69 -20.95 13.48
CA GLU A 64 -3.32 -21.19 12.18
C GLU A 64 -4.52 -20.26 11.95
N LEU A 65 -5.40 -20.13 12.94
CA LEU A 65 -6.56 -19.24 12.86
C LEU A 65 -6.13 -17.78 12.69
N ALA A 66 -5.14 -17.32 13.45
CA ALA A 66 -4.62 -15.97 13.30
C ALA A 66 -4.04 -15.73 11.89
N ARG A 67 -3.34 -16.72 11.34
CA ARG A 67 -2.79 -16.65 9.97
C ARG A 67 -3.90 -16.54 8.93
N THR A 68 -4.91 -17.40 9.00
CA THR A 68 -5.97 -17.47 7.98
C THR A 68 -6.93 -16.29 8.06
N THR A 69 -7.32 -15.86 9.27
CA THR A 69 -8.38 -14.86 9.46
C THR A 69 -7.87 -13.42 9.49
N VAL A 70 -6.68 -13.18 10.06
CA VAL A 70 -6.14 -11.82 10.26
C VAL A 70 -4.93 -11.56 9.37
N LEU A 71 -3.86 -12.34 9.55
CA LEU A 71 -2.56 -12.00 8.98
C LEU A 71 -2.54 -12.10 7.46
N ASN A 72 -3.18 -13.11 6.87
CA ASN A 72 -3.22 -13.26 5.42
C ASN A 72 -4.02 -12.14 4.75
N LYS A 73 -5.15 -11.73 5.34
CA LYS A 73 -5.96 -10.62 4.84
C LYS A 73 -5.16 -9.31 4.90
N LEU A 74 -4.51 -9.01 6.03
CA LEU A 74 -3.64 -7.84 6.17
C LEU A 74 -2.48 -7.84 5.18
N ARG A 75 -1.75 -8.95 5.06
CA ARG A 75 -0.64 -9.07 4.11
C ARG A 75 -1.08 -8.81 2.68
N MET A 76 -2.25 -9.33 2.29
CA MET A 76 -2.78 -9.14 0.95
C MET A 76 -3.04 -7.65 0.66
N VAL A 77 -3.77 -6.96 1.55
CA VAL A 77 -4.11 -5.54 1.31
C VAL A 77 -2.89 -4.63 1.39
N LEU A 78 -1.94 -4.91 2.27
CA LEU A 78 -0.67 -4.18 2.33
C LEU A 78 0.13 -4.37 1.04
N LYS A 79 0.23 -5.61 0.55
CA LYS A 79 0.91 -5.90 -0.72
C LYS A 79 0.27 -5.18 -1.90
N CYS A 80 -1.07 -5.11 -1.95
CA CYS A 80 -1.77 -4.36 -2.97
C CYS A 80 -1.45 -2.85 -2.90
N ALA A 81 -1.46 -2.27 -1.70
CA ALA A 81 -1.10 -0.86 -1.52
C ALA A 81 0.36 -0.57 -1.91
N ASP A 82 1.30 -1.42 -1.49
CA ASP A 82 2.71 -1.30 -1.88
C ASP A 82 2.90 -1.43 -3.40
N THR A 83 2.13 -2.30 -4.05
CA THR A 83 2.18 -2.46 -5.51
C THR A 83 1.76 -1.17 -6.22
N ILE A 84 0.72 -0.49 -5.71
CA ILE A 84 0.26 0.80 -6.27
C ILE A 84 1.34 1.87 -6.05
N ALA A 85 1.88 1.99 -4.84
CA ALA A 85 2.95 2.94 -4.54
C ALA A 85 4.16 2.72 -5.46
N HIS A 86 4.60 1.47 -5.60
CA HIS A 86 5.73 1.12 -6.47
C HIS A 86 5.45 1.41 -7.95
N SER A 87 4.22 1.19 -8.42
CA SER A 87 3.82 1.52 -9.78
C SER A 87 3.90 3.02 -10.05
N ILE A 88 3.46 3.84 -9.10
CA ILE A 88 3.52 5.31 -9.17
C ILE A 88 4.98 5.80 -9.21
N GLU A 89 5.82 5.31 -8.30
CA GLU A 89 7.27 5.62 -8.27
C GLU A 89 7.94 5.27 -9.61
N LEU A 90 7.62 4.09 -10.15
CA LEU A 90 8.17 3.64 -11.42
C LEU A 90 7.71 4.51 -12.59
N ASP A 91 6.44 4.92 -12.64
CA ASP A 91 5.97 5.83 -13.69
C ASP A 91 6.62 7.21 -13.56
N GLU A 92 6.78 7.72 -12.34
CA GLU A 92 7.49 8.97 -12.07
C GLU A 92 8.94 8.92 -12.60
N HIS A 93 9.69 7.87 -12.28
CA HIS A 93 11.05 7.67 -12.79
C HIS A 93 11.09 7.63 -14.32
N ARG A 94 10.14 6.92 -14.95
CA ARG A 94 10.05 6.86 -16.42
C ARG A 94 9.73 8.22 -17.03
N ARG A 95 8.84 9.00 -16.41
CA ARG A 95 8.48 10.37 -16.85
C ARG A 95 9.70 11.29 -16.79
N ARG A 96 10.42 11.32 -15.67
CA ARG A 96 11.66 12.11 -15.50
C ARG A 96 12.69 11.75 -16.58
N ALA A 97 12.98 10.46 -16.76
CA ALA A 97 13.94 10.01 -17.77
C ALA A 97 13.53 10.38 -19.21
N ARG A 98 12.23 10.38 -19.54
CA ARG A 98 11.73 10.88 -20.83
C ARG A 98 11.96 12.38 -20.98
N HIS A 99 11.69 13.15 -19.94
CA HIS A 99 11.84 14.60 -19.95
C HIS A 99 13.30 15.01 -20.18
N GLU A 100 14.24 14.42 -19.44
CA GLU A 100 15.68 14.66 -19.61
C GLU A 100 16.14 14.40 -21.04
N ARG A 101 15.71 13.28 -21.64
CA ARG A 101 16.04 12.95 -23.05
C ARG A 101 15.54 13.99 -24.04
N ILE A 102 14.34 14.53 -23.82
CA ILE A 102 13.76 15.57 -24.69
C ILE A 102 14.53 16.88 -24.53
N GLN A 103 14.91 17.24 -23.30
CA GLN A 103 15.72 18.44 -23.04
C GLN A 103 17.11 18.33 -23.66
N SER A 104 17.81 17.21 -23.50
CA SER A 104 19.14 17.01 -24.09
C SER A 104 19.13 17.07 -25.62
N ARG A 105 18.05 16.65 -26.28
CA ARG A 105 17.90 16.81 -27.74
C ARG A 105 17.75 18.27 -28.15
N ARG A 106 16.97 19.06 -27.40
CA ARG A 106 16.73 20.48 -27.70
C ARG A 106 17.94 21.39 -27.45
N GLN A 107 18.89 20.98 -26.61
CA GLN A 107 20.11 21.76 -26.34
C GLN A 107 21.27 21.44 -27.32
N GLY A 108 21.11 20.40 -28.14
CA GLY A 108 22.11 19.98 -29.14
C GLY A 108 21.80 20.44 -30.57
N GLU A 109 20.72 21.21 -30.76
CA GLU A 109 20.33 21.89 -32.01
C GLU A 109 20.68 23.38 -31.92
#